data_AF-A0A7S3RQF5-F1
#
_entry.id   AF-A0A7S3RQF5-F1
#
_cell.length_a   1.000
_cell.length_b   1.000
_cell.length_c   1.000
_cell.angle_alpha   90.00
_cell.angle_beta   90.00
_cell.angle_gamma   90.00
#
_symmetry.space_group_name_H-M   'P 1'
#
loop_
_entity.id
_entity.type
_entity.pdbx_description
1 polymer ?
#
loop_
_entity_poly.entity_id
_entity_poly.type
_entity_poly.pdbx_seq_one_letter_code
_entity_poly.pdbx_strand_id
1 'polypeptide(L)'
;MRVFHDRLISVEDKEWILDFIMELLQKNFRSTLTKDELFGEKKVLFSDILKLEASNILYEEIKDPAKLVKSLKNYLEDYNSGDSTTMKMNLVLFDDAVDHMLRIARVLRQPRGNIMLIGVGGSGKQSLIRLCSFLYDMEFKQIEITKDFGVESFRDFIKELMMKAGIEGKKVSFALTDSQILNETFVEDINNELNTGEIPNLMNEDDMNIINNDMRPIINEMGKEETPDVIKQVFVERVRANLHVCLCMSPVGDTLRVRCRNFPSLVNCCTLDWFSRWPEEALLYVSSEFLKELDLPSEEVRASLAKMCMRIHTSVEDQ
;
A
#
# COMPACT_ATOMS: atom_id res chain seq x y z
N MET A 1 -9.49 10.12 12.00
CA MET A 1 -8.24 10.37 11.27
C MET A 1 -8.10 9.47 10.04
N ARG A 2 -7.62 8.23 10.15
CA ARG A 2 -7.18 7.39 9.01
C ARG A 2 -8.21 7.04 7.92
N VAL A 3 -9.50 7.30 8.14
CA VAL A 3 -10.59 7.07 7.16
C VAL A 3 -10.94 8.34 6.38
N PHE A 4 -11.00 9.48 7.07
CA PHE A 4 -11.46 10.75 6.49
C PHE A 4 -10.31 11.71 6.23
N HIS A 5 -9.45 11.93 7.24
CA HIS A 5 -8.33 12.88 7.15
C HIS A 5 -7.31 12.46 6.08
N ASP A 6 -7.00 11.16 5.97
CA ASP A 6 -6.03 10.65 4.98
C ASP A 6 -6.54 10.79 3.53
N ARG A 7 -7.86 11.00 3.34
CA ARG A 7 -8.47 11.27 2.02
C ARG A 7 -8.42 12.74 1.62
N LEU A 8 -8.11 13.65 2.55
CA LEU A 8 -8.05 15.09 2.30
C LEU A 8 -6.71 15.46 1.67
N ILE A 9 -6.75 16.40 0.73
CA ILE A 9 -5.59 16.81 -0.05
C ILE A 9 -5.04 18.13 0.48
N SER A 10 -5.92 19.12 0.70
CA SER A 10 -5.56 20.47 1.13
C SER A 10 -5.19 20.50 2.61
N VAL A 11 -4.35 21.46 2.99
CA VAL A 11 -3.97 21.67 4.41
C VAL A 11 -5.17 22.25 5.17
N GLU A 12 -5.92 23.12 4.51
CA GLU A 12 -7.10 23.78 5.04
C GLU A 12 -8.19 22.78 5.43
N ASP A 13 -8.49 21.79 4.57
CA ASP A 13 -9.48 20.76 4.89
C ASP A 13 -9.00 19.86 6.03
N LYS A 14 -7.69 19.56 6.08
CA LYS A 14 -7.07 18.77 7.15
C LYS A 14 -7.13 19.50 8.49
N GLU A 15 -6.87 20.80 8.52
CA GLU A 15 -7.00 21.60 9.74
C GLU A 15 -8.47 21.70 10.18
N TRP A 16 -9.37 21.94 9.23
CA TRP A 16 -10.80 22.01 9.50
C TRP A 16 -11.34 20.71 10.13
N ILE A 17 -10.97 19.54 9.61
CA ILE A 17 -11.46 18.27 10.18
C ILE A 17 -10.90 18.02 11.57
N LEU A 18 -9.66 18.47 11.85
CA LEU A 18 -9.08 18.38 13.20
C LEU A 18 -9.87 19.23 14.19
N ASP A 19 -10.18 20.47 13.83
CA ASP A 19 -10.97 21.36 14.68
C ASP A 19 -12.39 20.83 14.89
N PHE A 20 -13.00 20.29 13.84
CA PHE A 20 -14.32 19.68 13.93
C PHE A 20 -14.32 18.44 14.85
N ILE A 21 -13.28 17.61 14.81
CA ILE A 21 -13.13 16.48 15.74
C ILE A 21 -13.01 16.98 17.18
N MET A 22 -12.23 18.04 17.43
CA MET A 22 -12.08 18.62 18.77
C MET A 22 -13.42 19.13 19.32
N GLU A 23 -14.22 19.82 18.49
CA GLU A 23 -15.56 20.27 18.87
C GLU A 23 -16.47 19.09 19.26
N LEU A 24 -16.46 18.02 18.47
CA LEU A 24 -17.27 16.83 18.75
C LEU A 24 -16.81 16.09 20.01
N LEU A 25 -15.50 16.01 20.26
CA LEU A 25 -14.94 15.42 21.48
C LEU A 25 -15.35 16.20 22.72
N GLN A 26 -15.29 17.52 22.66
CA GLN A 26 -15.72 18.39 23.76
C GLN A 26 -17.24 18.27 24.00
N LYS A 27 -18.03 18.31 22.93
CA LYS A 27 -19.50 18.26 23.01
C LYS A 27 -20.04 16.93 23.52
N ASN A 28 -19.53 15.81 23.03
CA ASN A 28 -20.10 14.49 23.30
C ASN A 28 -19.39 13.73 24.42
N PHE A 29 -18.07 13.92 24.58
CA PHE A 29 -17.26 13.18 25.55
C PHE A 29 -16.77 14.06 26.71
N ARG A 30 -17.03 15.38 26.68
CA ARG A 30 -16.52 16.35 27.67
C ARG A 30 -15.00 16.24 27.84
N SER A 31 -14.31 15.91 26.74
CA SER A 31 -12.87 15.77 26.74
C SER A 31 -12.21 17.09 27.13
N THR A 32 -11.21 17.02 28.01
CA THR A 32 -10.34 18.16 28.36
C THR A 32 -9.05 18.16 27.55
N LEU A 33 -8.89 17.16 26.66
CA LEU A 33 -7.71 17.06 25.80
C LEU A 33 -7.68 18.25 24.83
N THR A 34 -6.48 18.79 24.64
CA THR A 34 -6.20 19.87 23.70
C THR A 34 -5.86 19.32 22.32
N LYS A 35 -5.92 20.19 21.30
CA LYS A 35 -5.55 19.84 19.93
C LYS A 35 -4.08 19.42 19.87
N ASP A 36 -3.20 20.11 20.59
CA ASP A 36 -1.75 19.80 20.61
C ASP A 36 -1.43 18.46 21.30
N GLU A 37 -2.17 18.08 22.35
CA GLU A 37 -2.00 16.78 23.00
C GLU A 37 -2.39 15.60 22.10
N LEU A 38 -3.35 15.80 21.19
CA LEU A 38 -3.86 14.76 20.29
C LEU A 38 -3.19 14.77 18.90
N PHE A 39 -2.88 15.96 18.39
CA PHE A 39 -2.50 16.21 17.01
C PHE A 39 -1.29 17.14 16.87
N GLY A 40 -0.62 17.49 17.98
CA GLY A 40 0.60 18.30 17.95
C GLY A 40 1.82 17.51 17.46
N GLU A 41 3.02 17.96 17.86
CA GLU A 41 4.28 17.41 17.35
C GLU A 41 4.46 15.91 17.63
N LYS A 42 3.93 15.42 18.75
CA LYS A 42 3.97 13.99 19.07
C LYS A 42 2.86 13.25 18.32
N LYS A 43 3.18 12.79 17.10
CA LYS A 43 2.29 11.94 16.31
C LYS A 43 1.94 10.66 17.07
N VAL A 44 0.64 10.39 17.21
CA VAL A 44 0.17 9.11 17.74
C VAL A 44 0.24 8.05 16.63
N LEU A 45 1.18 7.13 16.78
CA LEU A 45 1.43 6.04 15.82
C LEU A 45 0.82 4.74 16.34
N PHE A 46 0.16 3.99 15.46
CA PHE A 46 -0.39 2.67 15.79
C PHE A 46 0.14 1.64 14.79
N SER A 47 0.63 0.52 15.30
CA SER A 47 1.16 -0.58 14.50
C SER A 47 1.26 -1.86 15.29
N ASP A 48 1.34 -2.98 14.58
CA ASP A 48 1.68 -4.31 15.10
C ASP A 48 3.10 -4.76 14.73
N ILE A 49 3.81 -3.97 13.91
CA ILE A 49 5.12 -4.31 13.33
C ILE A 49 6.16 -4.70 14.39
N LEU A 50 6.12 -4.09 15.58
CA LEU A 50 7.04 -4.41 16.67
C LEU A 50 6.82 -5.79 17.32
N LYS A 51 5.71 -6.46 17.00
CA LYS A 51 5.25 -7.70 17.63
C LYS A 51 4.70 -8.71 16.61
N LEU A 52 5.16 -8.68 15.36
CA LEU A 52 4.68 -9.60 14.32
C LEU A 52 4.94 -11.07 14.67
N GLU A 53 5.97 -11.36 15.46
CA GLU A 53 6.32 -12.71 15.94
C GLU A 53 5.54 -13.14 17.20
N ALA A 54 4.70 -12.27 17.76
CA ALA A 54 3.96 -12.58 18.97
C ALA A 54 2.79 -13.55 18.69
N SER A 55 2.46 -14.40 19.66
CA SER A 55 1.31 -15.30 19.59
C SER A 55 -0.03 -14.59 19.44
N ASN A 56 -0.11 -13.32 19.83
CA ASN A 56 -1.27 -12.45 19.65
C ASN A 56 -0.83 -11.11 19.06
N ILE A 57 -1.04 -10.94 17.75
CA ILE A 57 -0.68 -9.74 17.00
C ILE A 57 -1.75 -8.66 17.24
N LEU A 58 -1.42 -7.68 18.09
CA LEU A 58 -2.33 -6.59 18.45
C LEU A 58 -1.98 -5.31 17.71
N TYR A 59 -2.99 -4.61 17.21
CA TYR A 59 -2.84 -3.23 16.72
C TYR A 59 -2.80 -2.29 17.92
N GLU A 60 -1.62 -1.75 18.26
CA GLU A 60 -1.44 -0.95 19.47
C GLU A 60 -0.61 0.32 19.22
N GLU A 61 -0.64 1.22 20.19
CA GLU A 61 0.11 2.47 20.13
C GLU A 61 1.63 2.21 20.24
N ILE A 62 2.39 2.84 19.35
CA ILE A 62 3.85 2.80 19.35
C ILE A 62 4.36 3.89 20.29
N LYS A 63 4.85 3.45 21.46
CA LYS A 63 5.41 4.35 22.49
C LYS A 63 6.80 4.88 22.15
N ASP A 64 7.56 4.14 21.35
CA ASP A 64 8.92 4.47 20.95
C ASP A 64 9.06 4.40 19.41
N PRO A 65 8.92 5.55 18.72
CA PRO A 65 9.09 5.63 17.28
C PRO A 65 10.50 5.23 16.80
N ALA A 66 11.55 5.50 17.59
CA ALA A 66 12.91 5.13 17.21
C ALA A 66 13.09 3.61 17.16
N LYS A 67 12.45 2.89 18.09
CA LYS A 67 12.39 1.42 18.05
C LYS A 67 11.65 0.90 16.81
N LEU A 68 10.55 1.54 16.41
CA LEU A 68 9.83 1.21 15.17
C LEU A 68 10.74 1.37 13.94
N VAL A 69 11.41 2.52 13.80
CA VAL A 69 12.33 2.77 12.68
C VAL A 69 13.45 1.74 12.65
N LYS A 70 14.03 1.40 13.80
CA LYS A 70 15.06 0.35 13.90
C LYS A 70 14.53 -1.01 13.44
N SER A 71 13.32 -1.38 13.87
CA SER A 71 12.68 -2.63 13.45
C SER A 71 12.46 -2.68 11.93
N LEU A 72 11.97 -1.58 11.35
CA LEU A 72 11.75 -1.48 9.91
C LEU A 72 13.07 -1.58 9.11
N LYS A 73 14.16 -1.00 9.62
CA LYS A 73 15.49 -1.16 9.02
C LYS A 73 15.96 -2.62 9.04
N ASN A 74 15.79 -3.31 10.16
CA ASN A 74 16.12 -4.73 10.25
C ASN A 74 15.32 -5.56 9.22
N TYR A 75 14.00 -5.34 9.11
CA TYR A 75 13.18 -6.01 8.11
C TYR A 75 13.61 -5.72 6.67
N LEU A 76 14.08 -4.50 6.40
CA LEU A 76 14.64 -4.14 5.10
C LEU A 76 15.97 -4.88 4.82
N GLU A 77 16.83 -5.03 5.83
CA GLU A 77 18.06 -5.81 5.74
C GLU A 77 17.76 -7.30 5.50
N ASP A 78 16.79 -7.86 6.21
CA ASP A 78 16.34 -9.24 6.04
C ASP A 78 15.80 -9.48 4.63
N TYR A 79 14.95 -8.56 4.13
CA TYR A 79 14.44 -8.59 2.76
C TYR A 79 15.59 -8.61 1.73
N ASN A 80 16.59 -7.76 1.93
CA ASN A 80 17.75 -7.63 1.04
C ASN A 80 18.75 -8.79 1.13
N SER A 81 18.70 -9.56 2.23
CA SER A 81 19.57 -10.72 2.48
C SER A 81 18.97 -12.03 1.96
N GLY A 82 17.67 -12.06 1.65
CA GLY A 82 17.00 -13.25 1.11
C GLY A 82 17.55 -13.66 -0.26
N ASP A 83 17.93 -14.95 -0.39
CA ASP A 83 18.53 -15.53 -1.61
C ASP A 83 17.62 -15.44 -2.85
N SER A 84 16.30 -15.29 -2.67
CA SER A 84 15.32 -15.16 -3.74
C SER A 84 15.09 -13.71 -4.21
N THR A 85 15.73 -12.72 -3.60
CA THR A 85 15.47 -11.31 -3.87
C THR A 85 16.35 -10.79 -5.01
N THR A 86 15.82 -10.75 -6.23
CA THR A 86 16.53 -10.21 -7.42
C THR A 86 16.72 -8.69 -7.40
N MET A 87 15.97 -7.97 -6.56
CA MET A 87 16.02 -6.49 -6.47
C MET A 87 16.19 -6.03 -5.03
N LYS A 88 17.44 -5.69 -4.66
CA LYS A 88 17.72 -5.05 -3.38
C LYS A 88 17.10 -3.65 -3.33
N MET A 89 16.45 -3.33 -2.22
CA MET A 89 15.85 -2.04 -1.95
C MET A 89 16.77 -1.19 -1.08
N ASN A 90 17.16 -0.01 -1.57
CA ASN A 90 17.84 1.00 -0.76
C ASN A 90 16.83 2.09 -0.34
N LEU A 91 16.09 1.81 0.74
CA LEU A 91 15.05 2.72 1.25
C LEU A 91 15.58 3.54 2.43
N VAL A 92 15.50 4.86 2.30
CA VAL A 92 15.74 5.78 3.41
C VAL A 92 14.43 5.95 4.17
N LEU A 93 14.38 5.44 5.40
CA LEU A 93 13.20 5.50 6.28
C LEU A 93 13.21 6.79 7.12
N PHE A 94 12.70 7.87 6.53
CA PHE A 94 12.39 9.13 7.22
C PHE A 94 10.91 9.14 7.66
N ASP A 95 10.51 10.15 8.42
CA ASP A 95 9.21 10.17 9.13
C ASP A 95 7.99 9.96 8.21
N ASP A 96 7.91 10.64 7.05
CA ASP A 96 6.77 10.45 6.15
C ASP A 96 6.79 9.07 5.48
N ALA A 97 7.97 8.52 5.16
CA ALA A 97 8.08 7.16 4.64
C ALA A 97 7.56 6.14 5.66
N VAL A 98 7.87 6.33 6.95
CA VAL A 98 7.35 5.50 8.04
C VAL A 98 5.84 5.66 8.16
N ASP A 99 5.31 6.89 8.09
CA ASP A 99 3.86 7.14 8.13
C ASP A 99 3.12 6.45 6.97
N HIS A 100 3.66 6.50 5.75
CA HIS A 100 3.11 5.79 4.59
C HIS A 100 3.18 4.28 4.76
N MET A 101 4.32 3.75 5.24
CA MET A 101 4.43 2.32 5.55
C MET A 101 3.41 1.87 6.57
N LEU A 102 3.18 2.63 7.64
CA LEU A 102 2.17 2.31 8.65
C LEU A 102 0.74 2.30 8.07
N ARG A 103 0.44 3.18 7.11
CA ARG A 103 -0.85 3.17 6.40
C ARG A 103 -0.99 1.93 5.52
N ILE A 104 0.02 1.63 4.70
CA ILE A 104 0.04 0.44 3.83
C ILE A 104 -0.11 -0.83 4.69
N ALA A 105 0.72 -0.95 5.74
CA ALA A 105 0.71 -2.08 6.66
C ALA A 105 -0.66 -2.30 7.30
N ARG A 106 -1.28 -1.22 7.80
CA ARG A 106 -2.65 -1.26 8.35
C ARG A 106 -3.68 -1.73 7.33
N VAL A 107 -3.54 -1.39 6.06
CA VAL A 107 -4.48 -1.82 5.01
C VAL A 107 -4.25 -3.30 4.68
N LEU A 108 -3.01 -3.71 4.44
CA LEU A 108 -2.69 -5.10 4.07
C LEU A 108 -3.07 -6.12 5.15
N ARG A 109 -3.04 -5.76 6.43
CA ARG A 109 -3.50 -6.67 7.50
C ARG A 109 -5.02 -6.93 7.52
N GLN A 110 -5.83 -6.12 6.84
CA GLN A 110 -7.28 -6.23 6.86
C GLN A 110 -7.79 -7.08 5.69
N PRO A 111 -8.77 -7.98 5.88
CA PRO A 111 -9.41 -8.62 4.75
C PRO A 111 -10.04 -7.56 3.85
N ARG A 112 -9.98 -7.74 2.52
CA ARG A 112 -10.39 -6.74 1.52
C ARG A 112 -9.60 -5.42 1.60
N GLY A 113 -8.40 -5.49 2.16
CA GLY A 113 -7.51 -4.34 2.30
C GLY A 113 -6.84 -3.98 0.98
N ASN A 114 -7.51 -3.17 0.17
CA ASN A 114 -6.96 -2.61 -1.07
C ASN A 114 -6.52 -1.16 -0.87
N ILE A 115 -5.47 -0.74 -1.56
CA ILE A 115 -4.88 0.60 -1.40
C ILE A 115 -4.58 1.25 -2.75
N MET A 116 -4.81 2.56 -2.84
CA MET A 116 -4.39 3.39 -3.94
C MET A 116 -3.44 4.47 -3.42
N LEU A 117 -2.16 4.32 -3.76
CA LEU A 117 -1.08 5.26 -3.48
C LEU A 117 -1.02 6.27 -4.62
N ILE A 118 -1.23 7.55 -4.30
CA ILE A 118 -1.29 8.64 -5.27
C ILE A 118 -0.09 9.54 -5.06
N GLY A 119 0.78 9.67 -6.05
CA GLY A 119 1.90 10.61 -6.02
C GLY A 119 2.75 10.56 -7.27
N VAL A 120 3.67 11.50 -7.41
CA VAL A 120 4.57 11.57 -8.56
C VAL A 120 5.48 10.34 -8.68
N GLY A 121 6.00 10.06 -9.87
CA GLY A 121 6.98 8.99 -10.09
C GLY A 121 8.20 9.16 -9.20
N GLY A 122 8.80 8.03 -8.77
CA GLY A 122 10.00 8.06 -7.90
C GLY A 122 9.73 8.25 -6.41
N SER A 123 8.49 8.48 -5.97
CA SER A 123 8.13 8.69 -4.56
C SER A 123 8.20 7.43 -3.67
N GLY A 124 8.76 6.31 -4.15
CA GLY A 124 8.94 5.08 -3.38
C GLY A 124 7.71 4.17 -3.22
N LYS A 125 6.55 4.50 -3.82
CA LYS A 125 5.27 3.75 -3.67
C LYS A 125 5.42 2.22 -3.76
N GLN A 126 6.00 1.72 -4.85
CA GLN A 126 6.14 0.28 -5.08
C GLN A 126 7.07 -0.40 -4.09
N SER A 127 8.17 0.26 -3.74
CA SER A 127 9.14 -0.27 -2.77
C SER A 127 8.54 -0.36 -1.37
N LEU A 128 7.73 0.63 -0.95
CA LEU A 128 7.03 0.57 0.33
C LEU A 128 5.97 -0.54 0.36
N ILE A 129 5.19 -0.73 -0.73
CA ILE A 129 4.25 -1.88 -0.82
C ILE A 129 5.01 -3.19 -0.68
N ARG A 130 6.10 -3.34 -1.43
CA ARG A 130 6.89 -4.57 -1.44
C ARG A 130 7.43 -4.90 -0.06
N LEU A 131 8.00 -3.92 0.64
CA LEU A 131 8.47 -4.10 2.01
C LEU A 131 7.31 -4.44 2.96
N CYS A 132 6.18 -3.74 2.88
CA CYS A 132 5.03 -4.04 3.74
C CYS A 132 4.43 -5.42 3.46
N SER A 133 4.47 -5.89 2.22
CA SER A 133 4.02 -7.23 1.84
C SER A 133 4.93 -8.29 2.47
N PHE A 134 6.25 -8.05 2.44
CA PHE A 134 7.23 -8.89 3.12
C PHE A 134 7.00 -8.93 4.64
N LEU A 135 6.67 -7.80 5.28
CA LEU A 135 6.36 -7.77 6.72
C LEU A 135 5.22 -8.70 7.16
N TYR A 136 4.25 -8.94 6.28
CA TYR A 136 3.08 -9.78 6.60
C TYR A 136 3.11 -11.15 5.90
N ASP A 137 4.29 -11.62 5.49
CA ASP A 137 4.50 -12.88 4.78
C ASP A 137 3.57 -13.05 3.55
N MET A 138 3.32 -11.94 2.85
CA MET A 138 2.51 -11.93 1.64
C MET A 138 3.39 -12.10 0.41
N GLU A 139 2.95 -12.93 -0.53
CA GLU A 139 3.59 -13.02 -1.85
C GLU A 139 3.35 -11.69 -2.58
N PHE A 140 4.41 -10.97 -2.91
CA PHE A 140 4.33 -9.73 -3.70
C PHE A 140 4.57 -10.03 -5.18
N LYS A 141 3.60 -9.65 -6.01
CA LYS A 141 3.66 -9.81 -7.48
C LYS A 141 3.66 -8.47 -8.18
N GLN A 142 4.39 -8.40 -9.28
CA GLN A 142 4.43 -7.22 -10.13
C GLN A 142 4.31 -7.65 -11.58
N ILE A 143 3.59 -6.85 -12.36
CA ILE A 143 3.48 -7.06 -13.79
C ILE A 143 4.79 -6.70 -14.47
N GLU A 144 5.34 -7.63 -15.24
CA GLU A 144 6.47 -7.39 -16.12
C GLU A 144 5.95 -7.15 -17.54
N ILE A 145 6.09 -5.93 -18.03
CA ILE A 145 5.65 -5.58 -19.38
C ILE A 145 6.67 -6.12 -20.37
N THR A 146 6.27 -7.10 -21.17
CA THR A 146 6.99 -7.54 -22.36
C THR A 146 6.42 -6.87 -23.61
N LYS A 147 7.09 -7.00 -24.76
CA LYS A 147 6.66 -6.39 -26.02
C LYS A 147 5.24 -6.80 -26.44
N ASP A 148 4.85 -8.04 -26.11
CA ASP A 148 3.58 -8.64 -26.48
C ASP A 148 2.57 -8.66 -25.31
N PHE A 149 2.86 -7.92 -24.22
CA PHE A 149 1.98 -7.86 -23.07
C PHE A 149 0.69 -7.10 -23.41
N GLY A 150 -0.45 -7.79 -23.27
CA GLY A 150 -1.77 -7.25 -23.60
C GLY A 150 -2.84 -7.64 -22.58
N VAL A 151 -4.10 -7.55 -23.02
CA VAL A 151 -5.28 -7.87 -22.17
C VAL A 151 -5.28 -9.32 -21.72
N GLU A 152 -4.95 -10.26 -22.61
CA GLU A 152 -4.88 -11.69 -22.25
C GLU A 152 -3.80 -11.95 -21.20
N SER A 153 -2.58 -11.42 -21.39
CA SER A 153 -1.48 -11.56 -20.43
C SER A 153 -1.82 -10.97 -19.06
N PHE A 154 -2.52 -9.84 -19.01
CA PHE A 154 -2.99 -9.23 -17.77
C PHE A 154 -4.06 -10.08 -17.08
N ARG A 155 -5.00 -10.63 -17.85
CA ARG A 155 -6.04 -11.52 -17.33
C ARG A 155 -5.45 -12.82 -16.80
N ASP A 156 -4.48 -13.41 -17.50
CA ASP A 156 -3.76 -14.59 -17.01
C ASP A 156 -2.99 -14.29 -15.71
N PHE A 157 -2.36 -13.10 -15.63
CA PHE A 157 -1.73 -12.64 -14.40
C PHE A 157 -2.74 -12.57 -13.23
N ILE A 158 -3.88 -11.88 -13.39
CA ILE A 158 -4.90 -11.80 -12.32
C ILE A 158 -5.45 -13.17 -11.98
N LYS A 159 -5.70 -14.02 -13.00
CA LYS A 159 -6.18 -15.38 -12.81
C LYS A 159 -5.25 -16.19 -11.91
N GLU A 160 -3.94 -16.15 -12.16
CA GLU A 160 -2.94 -16.82 -11.30
C GLU A 160 -3.08 -16.35 -9.84
N LEU A 161 -3.20 -15.03 -9.61
CA LEU A 161 -3.33 -14.49 -8.26
C LEU A 161 -4.64 -14.92 -7.59
N MET A 162 -5.75 -14.92 -8.33
CA MET A 162 -7.05 -15.37 -7.82
C MET A 162 -7.02 -16.86 -7.47
N MET A 163 -6.36 -17.71 -8.27
CA MET A 163 -6.21 -19.14 -7.96
C MET A 163 -5.40 -19.35 -6.68
N LYS A 164 -4.27 -18.63 -6.51
CA LYS A 164 -3.45 -18.67 -5.28
C LYS A 164 -4.22 -18.18 -4.05
N ALA A 165 -4.90 -17.04 -4.16
CA ALA A 165 -5.64 -16.44 -3.05
C ALA A 165 -6.89 -17.25 -2.67
N GLY A 166 -7.58 -17.79 -3.67
CA GLY A 166 -8.84 -18.51 -3.54
C GLY A 166 -8.66 -19.97 -3.14
N ILE A 167 -7.87 -20.75 -3.89
CA ILE A 167 -7.65 -22.18 -3.64
C ILE A 167 -6.63 -22.35 -2.52
N GLU A 168 -5.39 -21.94 -2.75
CA GLU A 168 -4.29 -22.17 -1.80
C GLU A 168 -4.48 -21.38 -0.49
N GLY A 169 -5.27 -20.30 -0.50
CA GLY A 169 -5.49 -19.44 0.66
C GLY A 169 -4.26 -18.61 1.03
N LYS A 170 -3.30 -18.46 0.11
CA LYS A 170 -2.10 -17.64 0.32
C LYS A 170 -2.46 -16.17 0.26
N LYS A 171 -1.88 -15.36 1.15
CA LYS A 171 -1.99 -13.91 1.06
C LYS A 171 -1.09 -13.41 -0.07
N VAL A 172 -1.67 -12.70 -1.00
CA VAL A 172 -1.00 -12.20 -2.19
C VAL A 172 -1.33 -10.73 -2.35
N SER A 173 -0.31 -9.93 -2.68
CA SER A 173 -0.48 -8.54 -3.04
C SER A 173 0.17 -8.28 -4.39
N PHE A 174 -0.38 -7.34 -5.16
CA PHE A 174 0.29 -6.89 -6.37
C PHE A 174 0.22 -5.39 -6.56
N ALA A 175 1.25 -4.84 -7.20
CA ALA A 175 1.30 -3.43 -7.57
C ALA A 175 1.02 -3.23 -9.07
N LEU A 176 0.05 -2.37 -9.38
CA LEU A 176 -0.21 -1.87 -10.74
C LEU A 176 0.06 -0.37 -10.80
N THR A 177 0.96 0.04 -11.68
CA THR A 177 1.32 1.45 -11.92
C THR A 177 0.63 2.01 -13.15
N ASP A 178 0.48 3.33 -13.21
CA ASP A 178 -0.07 4.02 -14.39
C ASP A 178 0.64 3.65 -15.70
N SER A 179 1.97 3.49 -15.68
CA SER A 179 2.75 3.12 -16.87
C SER A 179 2.54 1.68 -17.32
N GLN A 180 2.02 0.82 -16.45
CA GLN A 180 1.66 -0.57 -16.76
C GLN A 180 0.24 -0.71 -17.31
N ILE A 181 -0.59 0.34 -17.25
CA ILE A 181 -1.94 0.32 -17.79
C ILE A 181 -1.88 0.65 -19.29
N LEU A 182 -1.67 -0.39 -20.09
CA LEU A 182 -1.61 -0.29 -21.55
C LEU A 182 -2.99 -0.22 -22.21
N ASN A 183 -4.02 -0.68 -21.50
CA ASN A 183 -5.41 -0.69 -21.97
C ASN A 183 -6.37 -0.44 -20.80
N GLU A 184 -7.41 0.37 -21.02
CA GLU A 184 -8.41 0.70 -20.00
C GLU A 184 -9.23 -0.52 -19.53
N THR A 185 -9.30 -1.60 -20.32
CA THR A 185 -9.88 -2.88 -19.86
C THR A 185 -9.18 -3.41 -18.60
N PHE A 186 -7.91 -3.08 -18.37
CA PHE A 186 -7.22 -3.47 -17.13
C PHE A 186 -7.89 -2.82 -15.93
N VAL A 187 -8.24 -1.54 -16.04
CA VAL A 187 -8.89 -0.78 -14.96
C VAL A 187 -10.33 -1.25 -14.75
N GLU A 188 -11.01 -1.65 -15.82
CA GLU A 188 -12.34 -2.28 -15.76
C GLU A 188 -12.29 -3.62 -15.00
N ASP A 189 -11.35 -4.50 -15.35
CA ASP A 189 -11.15 -5.78 -14.68
C ASP A 189 -10.81 -5.58 -13.19
N ILE A 190 -9.91 -4.63 -12.87
CA ILE A 190 -9.61 -4.25 -11.48
C ILE A 190 -10.85 -3.70 -10.76
N ASN A 191 -11.65 -2.86 -11.42
CA ASN A 191 -12.87 -2.32 -10.81
C ASN A 191 -13.88 -3.42 -10.46
N ASN A 192 -13.97 -4.46 -11.29
CA ASN A 192 -14.81 -5.63 -11.04
C ASN A 192 -14.27 -6.48 -9.88
N GLU A 193 -12.96 -6.75 -9.85
CA GLU A 193 -12.31 -7.43 -8.72
C GLU A 193 -12.57 -6.68 -7.40
N LEU A 194 -12.34 -5.36 -7.38
CA LEU A 194 -12.51 -4.55 -6.17
C LEU A 194 -13.97 -4.56 -5.67
N ASN A 195 -14.93 -4.54 -6.60
CA ASN A 195 -16.35 -4.45 -6.28
C ASN A 195 -16.92 -5.81 -5.83
N THR A 196 -16.82 -6.82 -6.69
CA THR A 196 -17.47 -8.12 -6.53
C THR A 196 -16.51 -9.24 -6.16
N GLY A 197 -15.21 -9.09 -6.46
CA GLY A 197 -14.23 -10.19 -6.38
C GLY A 197 -14.28 -11.12 -7.59
N GLU A 198 -15.04 -10.76 -8.62
CA GLU A 198 -15.22 -11.55 -9.85
C GLU A 198 -14.99 -10.67 -11.07
N ILE A 199 -14.22 -11.19 -12.03
CA ILE A 199 -14.03 -10.56 -13.34
C ILE A 199 -14.83 -11.36 -14.38
N PRO A 200 -15.75 -10.72 -15.12
CA PRO A 200 -16.54 -11.40 -16.13
C PRO A 200 -15.68 -12.08 -17.21
N ASN A 201 -16.03 -13.34 -17.52
CA ASN A 201 -15.34 -14.15 -18.54
C ASN A 201 -13.83 -14.34 -18.31
N LEU A 202 -13.36 -14.23 -17.06
CA LEU A 202 -11.96 -14.48 -16.72
C LEU A 202 -11.63 -15.98 -16.63
N MET A 203 -12.48 -16.73 -15.92
CA MET A 203 -12.34 -18.18 -15.72
C MET A 203 -13.07 -18.91 -16.84
N ASN A 204 -12.37 -19.78 -17.55
CA ASN A 204 -12.97 -20.67 -18.54
C ASN A 204 -13.54 -21.95 -17.88
N GLU A 205 -14.12 -22.85 -18.66
CA GLU A 205 -14.69 -24.09 -18.12
C GLU A 205 -13.65 -24.98 -17.42
N ASP A 206 -12.43 -25.04 -17.93
CA ASP A 206 -11.34 -25.81 -17.33
C ASP A 206 -10.90 -25.20 -15.99
N ASP A 207 -10.77 -23.88 -15.91
CA ASP A 207 -10.46 -23.15 -14.68
C ASP A 207 -11.55 -23.40 -13.63
N MET A 208 -12.82 -23.35 -14.03
CA MET A 208 -13.95 -23.64 -13.14
C MET A 208 -13.95 -25.10 -12.69
N ASN A 209 -13.54 -26.04 -13.52
CA ASN A 209 -13.39 -27.45 -13.13
C ASN A 209 -12.27 -27.62 -12.10
N ILE A 210 -11.13 -26.93 -12.27
CA ILE A 210 -10.04 -26.92 -11.28
C ILE A 210 -10.53 -26.34 -9.95
N ILE A 211 -11.17 -25.16 -9.97
CA ILE A 211 -11.74 -24.53 -8.78
C ILE A 211 -12.72 -25.49 -8.09
N ASN A 212 -13.63 -26.11 -8.84
CA ASN A 212 -14.59 -27.05 -8.27
C ASN A 212 -13.97 -28.28 -7.64
N ASN A 213 -12.88 -28.81 -8.20
CA ASN A 213 -12.21 -29.99 -7.67
C ASN A 213 -11.37 -29.65 -6.44
N ASP A 214 -10.59 -28.58 -6.51
CA ASP A 214 -9.60 -28.25 -5.47
C ASP A 214 -10.23 -27.53 -4.27
N MET A 215 -11.38 -26.89 -4.44
CA MET A 215 -12.13 -26.27 -3.34
C MET A 215 -12.96 -27.27 -2.53
N ARG A 216 -13.34 -28.43 -3.07
CA ARG A 216 -14.20 -29.42 -2.36
C ARG A 216 -13.67 -29.81 -0.98
N PRO A 217 -12.37 -30.15 -0.81
CA PRO A 217 -11.83 -30.43 0.52
C PRO A 217 -12.03 -29.29 1.52
N ILE A 218 -11.87 -28.04 1.06
CA ILE A 218 -12.04 -26.83 1.86
C ILE A 218 -13.52 -26.62 2.23
N ILE A 219 -14.44 -26.83 1.29
CA ILE A 219 -15.89 -26.73 1.53
C ILE A 219 -16.35 -27.77 2.55
N ASN A 220 -15.87 -29.02 2.41
CA ASN A 220 -16.19 -30.10 3.33
C ASN A 220 -15.64 -29.82 4.74
N GLU A 221 -14.41 -29.30 4.86
CA GLU A 221 -13.84 -28.87 6.14
C GLU A 221 -14.64 -27.72 6.79
N MET A 222 -15.19 -26.82 5.98
CA MET A 222 -16.11 -25.77 6.43
C MET A 222 -17.53 -26.27 6.76
N GLY A 223 -17.84 -27.55 6.52
CA GLY A 223 -19.17 -28.12 6.74
C GLY A 223 -20.26 -27.51 5.86
N LYS A 224 -19.90 -27.00 4.67
CA LYS A 224 -20.83 -26.41 3.69
C LYS A 224 -21.22 -27.45 2.64
N GLU A 225 -22.36 -27.23 1.96
CA GLU A 225 -22.82 -28.11 0.88
C GLU A 225 -21.91 -28.02 -0.35
N GLU A 226 -21.56 -29.17 -0.94
CA GLU A 226 -20.69 -29.27 -2.13
C GLU A 226 -21.45 -28.99 -3.44
N THR A 227 -22.12 -27.83 -3.53
CA THR A 227 -22.72 -27.36 -4.79
C THR A 227 -21.76 -26.44 -5.53
N PRO A 228 -21.76 -26.41 -6.87
CA PRO A 228 -20.90 -25.50 -7.65
C PRO A 228 -21.07 -24.03 -7.28
N ASP A 229 -22.30 -23.60 -6.96
CA ASP A 229 -22.58 -22.22 -6.56
C ASP A 229 -21.95 -21.87 -5.20
N VAL A 230 -22.04 -22.77 -4.21
CA VAL A 230 -21.41 -22.58 -2.90
C VAL A 230 -19.89 -22.59 -3.02
N ILE A 231 -19.33 -23.51 -3.81
CA ILE A 231 -17.89 -23.55 -4.07
C ILE A 231 -17.42 -22.21 -4.66
N LYS A 232 -18.09 -21.73 -5.70
CA LYS A 232 -17.75 -20.46 -6.35
C LYS A 232 -17.84 -19.30 -5.37
N GLN A 233 -18.90 -19.23 -4.56
CA GLN A 233 -19.07 -18.17 -3.57
C GLN A 233 -17.90 -18.17 -2.56
N VAL A 234 -17.53 -19.33 -2.00
CA VAL A 234 -16.44 -19.42 -1.03
C VAL A 234 -15.09 -19.12 -1.67
N PHE A 235 -14.88 -19.54 -2.91
CA PHE A 235 -13.69 -19.16 -3.68
C PHE A 235 -13.57 -17.64 -3.77
N VAL A 236 -14.63 -16.93 -4.18
CA VAL A 236 -14.65 -15.47 -4.27
C VAL A 236 -14.44 -14.81 -2.90
N GLU A 237 -15.06 -15.33 -1.84
CA GLU A 237 -14.84 -14.84 -0.47
C GLU A 237 -13.37 -14.96 -0.05
N ARG A 238 -12.72 -16.08 -0.37
CA ARG A 238 -11.29 -16.32 -0.09
C ARG A 238 -10.39 -15.43 -0.93
N VAL A 239 -10.69 -15.26 -2.23
CA VAL A 239 -9.97 -14.29 -3.09
C VAL A 239 -10.01 -12.92 -2.45
N ARG A 240 -11.19 -12.41 -2.10
CA ARG A 240 -11.36 -11.09 -1.50
C ARG A 240 -10.70 -10.94 -0.12
N ALA A 241 -10.50 -12.03 0.60
CA ALA A 241 -9.85 -12.01 1.90
C ALA A 241 -8.31 -11.99 1.79
N ASN A 242 -7.76 -12.59 0.73
CA ASN A 242 -6.34 -12.88 0.61
C ASN A 242 -5.63 -12.14 -0.55
N LEU A 243 -6.36 -11.63 -1.53
CA LEU A 243 -5.84 -10.83 -2.64
C LEU A 243 -5.93 -9.34 -2.30
N HIS A 244 -4.79 -8.65 -2.35
CA HIS A 244 -4.68 -7.23 -2.05
C HIS A 244 -4.19 -6.46 -3.28
N VAL A 245 -5.08 -5.63 -3.83
CA VAL A 245 -4.77 -4.76 -4.97
C VAL A 245 -4.11 -3.47 -4.47
N CYS A 246 -2.90 -3.19 -4.95
CA CYS A 246 -2.16 -1.97 -4.66
C CYS A 246 -1.99 -1.13 -5.94
N LEU A 247 -2.71 -0.02 -6.04
CA LEU A 247 -2.65 0.87 -7.19
C LEU A 247 -1.65 2.00 -6.95
N CYS A 248 -0.76 2.24 -7.90
CA CYS A 248 0.24 3.29 -7.85
C CYS A 248 -0.03 4.32 -8.95
N MET A 249 -0.79 5.37 -8.62
CA MET A 249 -1.26 6.35 -9.57
C MET A 249 -0.52 7.69 -9.43
N SER A 250 -0.40 8.40 -10.54
CA SER A 250 0.10 9.76 -10.62
C SER A 250 -1.07 10.75 -10.57
N PRO A 251 -0.99 11.81 -9.75
CA PRO A 251 -1.96 12.89 -9.77
C PRO A 251 -1.75 13.85 -10.94
N VAL A 252 -0.71 13.66 -11.76
CA VAL A 252 -0.38 14.54 -12.89
C VAL A 252 -1.31 14.26 -14.07
N GLY A 253 -1.94 15.31 -14.59
CA GLY A 253 -2.90 15.23 -15.68
C GLY A 253 -4.29 14.78 -15.24
N ASP A 254 -5.18 14.53 -16.20
CA ASP A 254 -6.59 14.21 -15.94
C ASP A 254 -6.88 12.71 -15.84
N THR A 255 -5.93 11.84 -16.21
CA THR A 255 -6.14 10.39 -16.35
C THR A 255 -6.68 9.75 -15.07
N LEU A 256 -6.07 10.03 -13.92
CA LEU A 256 -6.52 9.51 -12.62
C LEU A 256 -7.97 9.94 -12.33
N ARG A 257 -8.28 11.23 -12.53
CA ARG A 257 -9.62 11.77 -12.28
C ARG A 257 -10.67 11.13 -13.20
N VAL A 258 -10.35 10.95 -14.48
CA VAL A 258 -11.24 10.28 -15.45
C VAL A 258 -11.49 8.83 -15.05
N ARG A 259 -10.44 8.08 -14.67
CA ARG A 259 -10.56 6.69 -14.19
C ARG A 259 -11.41 6.60 -12.93
N CYS A 260 -11.17 7.45 -11.93
CA CYS A 260 -11.99 7.45 -10.70
C CYS A 260 -13.47 7.75 -10.96
N ARG A 261 -13.78 8.57 -11.98
CA ARG A 261 -15.17 8.86 -12.37
C ARG A 261 -15.81 7.67 -13.09
N ASN A 262 -15.08 7.02 -13.98
CA ASN A 262 -15.59 5.91 -14.79
C ASN A 262 -15.64 4.60 -13.98
N PHE A 263 -14.76 4.44 -13.00
CA PHE A 263 -14.56 3.23 -12.20
C PHE A 263 -14.61 3.57 -10.69
N PRO A 264 -15.81 3.72 -10.10
CA PRO A 264 -15.97 4.20 -8.73
C PRO A 264 -15.37 3.28 -7.66
N SER A 265 -15.18 1.98 -7.94
CA SER A 265 -14.59 1.03 -6.99
C SER A 265 -13.15 1.40 -6.63
N LEU A 266 -12.43 2.10 -7.51
CA LEU A 266 -11.08 2.60 -7.22
C LEU A 266 -11.05 3.55 -6.00
N VAL A 267 -12.13 4.28 -5.74
CA VAL A 267 -12.23 5.22 -4.61
C VAL A 267 -13.01 4.61 -3.44
N ASN A 268 -14.01 3.78 -3.74
CA ASN A 268 -14.90 3.22 -2.74
C ASN A 268 -14.32 1.99 -2.04
N CYS A 269 -13.52 1.18 -2.77
CA CYS A 269 -13.00 -0.09 -2.28
C CYS A 269 -11.50 -0.02 -1.94
N CYS A 270 -10.83 1.10 -2.22
CA CYS A 270 -9.44 1.32 -1.82
C CYS A 270 -9.33 2.36 -0.70
N THR A 271 -8.38 2.15 0.20
CA THR A 271 -7.85 3.23 1.04
C THR A 271 -7.00 4.14 0.16
N LEU A 272 -7.20 5.45 0.26
CA LEU A 272 -6.39 6.43 -0.47
C LEU A 272 -5.25 6.88 0.41
N ASP A 273 -4.05 6.93 -0.16
CA ASP A 273 -2.88 7.47 0.52
C ASP A 273 -2.09 8.37 -0.42
N TRP A 274 -2.05 9.66 -0.07
CA TRP A 274 -1.45 10.72 -0.88
C TRP A 274 0.01 10.94 -0.49
N PHE A 275 0.91 10.65 -1.42
CA PHE A 275 2.34 10.91 -1.32
C PHE A 275 2.57 12.36 -1.74
N SER A 276 2.54 13.24 -0.75
CA SER A 276 2.84 14.66 -0.91
C SER A 276 4.30 14.88 -1.29
N ARG A 277 4.61 16.12 -1.66
CA ARG A 277 5.99 16.56 -1.88
C ARG A 277 6.80 16.34 -0.60
N TRP A 278 8.06 15.97 -0.78
CA TRP A 278 8.95 15.78 0.37
C TRP A 278 9.30 17.15 0.96
N PRO A 279 9.19 17.32 2.29
CA PRO A 279 9.64 18.55 2.93
C PRO A 279 11.15 18.73 2.76
N GLU A 280 11.64 19.97 2.87
CA GLU A 280 13.07 20.28 2.78
C GLU A 280 13.91 19.42 3.74
N GLU A 281 13.38 19.14 4.93
CA GLU A 281 14.00 18.29 5.94
C GLU A 281 14.21 16.86 5.47
N ALA A 282 13.21 16.28 4.77
CA ALA A 282 13.31 14.94 4.21
C ALA A 282 14.33 14.90 3.06
N LEU A 283 14.31 15.89 2.17
CA LEU A 283 15.30 16.01 1.09
C LEU A 283 16.73 16.16 1.63
N LEU A 284 16.91 16.97 2.67
CA LEU A 284 18.19 17.14 3.33
C LEU A 284 18.66 15.86 4.03
N TYR A 285 17.77 15.16 4.73
CA TYR A 285 18.08 13.90 5.40
C TYR A 285 18.49 12.83 4.37
N VAL A 286 17.69 12.64 3.32
CA VAL A 286 17.96 11.66 2.26
C VAL A 286 19.28 11.97 1.56
N SER A 287 19.49 13.21 1.12
CA SER A 287 20.76 13.60 0.50
C SER A 287 21.95 13.38 1.44
N SER A 288 21.79 13.67 2.73
CA SER A 288 22.84 13.40 3.73
C SER A 288 23.13 11.91 3.89
N GLU A 289 22.11 11.05 3.94
CA GLU A 289 22.29 9.58 4.02
C GLU A 289 23.03 9.04 2.79
N PHE A 290 22.63 9.42 1.59
CA PHE A 290 23.30 8.96 0.36
C PHE A 290 24.74 9.48 0.23
N LEU A 291 25.03 10.68 0.74
CA LEU A 291 26.38 11.26 0.69
C LEU A 291 27.33 10.69 1.77
N LYS A 292 26.84 9.93 2.76
CA LYS A 292 27.71 9.25 3.76
C LYS A 292 28.59 8.17 3.13
N GLU A 293 28.11 7.54 2.06
CA GLU A 293 28.84 6.49 1.35
C GLU A 293 29.98 7.05 0.47
N LEU A 294 30.00 8.37 0.25
CA LEU A 294 31.02 9.04 -0.56
C LEU A 294 32.17 9.57 0.29
N ASP A 295 33.39 9.31 -0.19
CA ASP A 295 34.60 9.94 0.33
C ASP A 295 34.68 11.38 -0.18
N LEU A 296 34.44 12.33 0.73
CA LEU A 296 34.37 13.76 0.44
C LEU A 296 35.43 14.53 1.24
N PRO A 297 35.95 15.66 0.73
CA PRO A 297 37.08 16.36 1.34
C PRO A 297 36.85 16.84 2.79
N SER A 298 35.60 17.10 3.18
CA SER A 298 35.24 17.45 4.56
C SER A 298 33.73 17.27 4.81
N GLU A 299 33.34 17.18 6.09
CA GLU A 299 31.92 17.20 6.50
C GLU A 299 31.21 18.49 6.09
N GLU A 300 31.93 19.62 6.05
CA GLU A 300 31.37 20.90 5.61
C GLU A 300 30.99 20.89 4.13
N VAL A 301 31.84 20.27 3.30
CA VAL A 301 31.54 20.05 1.87
C VAL A 301 30.35 19.10 1.72
N ARG A 302 30.30 18.01 2.49
CA ARG A 302 29.17 17.07 2.48
C ARG A 302 27.86 17.77 2.84
N ALA A 303 27.82 18.53 3.94
CA ALA A 303 26.64 19.26 4.37
C ALA A 303 26.19 20.32 3.34
N SER A 304 27.15 20.99 2.69
CA SER A 304 26.87 21.96 1.63
C SER A 304 26.29 21.31 0.38
N LEU A 305 26.81 20.15 -0.02
CA LEU A 305 26.28 19.37 -1.13
C LEU A 305 24.86 18.86 -0.83
N ALA A 306 24.60 18.35 0.38
CA ALA A 306 23.27 17.92 0.79
C ALA A 306 22.25 19.07 0.68
N LYS A 307 22.61 20.26 1.17
CA LYS A 307 21.78 21.48 1.02
C LYS A 307 21.60 21.89 -0.44
N MET A 308 22.63 21.73 -1.28
CA MET A 308 22.54 22.01 -2.71
C MET A 308 21.56 21.07 -3.39
N CYS A 309 21.61 19.76 -3.11
CA CYS A 309 20.67 18.76 -3.64
C CYS A 309 19.23 19.12 -3.25
N MET A 310 18.98 19.42 -1.98
CA MET A 310 17.67 19.85 -1.49
C MET A 310 17.16 21.08 -2.26
N ARG A 311 17.98 22.15 -2.39
CA ARG A 311 17.61 23.37 -3.14
C ARG A 311 17.34 23.13 -4.62
N ILE A 312 18.14 22.27 -5.27
CA ILE A 312 17.91 21.95 -6.69
C ILE A 312 16.56 21.27 -6.85
N HIS A 313 16.26 20.28 -6.01
CA HIS A 313 14.98 19.57 -6.06
C HIS A 313 13.78 20.49 -5.82
N THR A 314 13.83 21.35 -4.80
CA THR A 314 12.73 22.31 -4.55
C THR A 314 12.59 23.32 -5.70
N SER A 315 13.69 23.80 -6.27
CA SER A 315 13.65 24.81 -7.35
C SER A 315 13.03 24.34 -8.66
N VAL A 316 13.15 23.04 -8.97
CA VAL A 316 12.55 22.44 -10.18
C VAL A 316 11.04 22.27 -9.99
N GLU A 317 10.56 22.20 -8.75
CA GLU A 317 9.15 22.02 -8.41
C GLU A 317 8.36 23.34 -8.30
N ASP A 318 9.07 24.47 -8.18
CA ASP A 318 8.50 25.83 -8.16
C ASP A 318 8.30 26.44 -9.56
N GLN A 319 8.70 25.73 -10.62
CA GLN A 319 8.51 26.10 -12.04
C GLN A 319 7.29 25.43 -12.65
#